data_AF-A0A1R4KH93-F1
#
_entry.id   AF-A0A1R4KH93-F1
#
_cell.length_a   1.000
_cell.length_b   1.000
_cell.length_c   1.000
_cell.angle_alpha   90.00
_cell.angle_beta   90.00
_cell.angle_gamma   90.00
#
_symmetry.space_group_name_H-M   'P 1'
#
loop_
_entity.id
_entity.type
_entity.pdbx_description
1 polymer ?
#
loop_
_entity_poly.entity_id
_entity_poly.type
_entity_poly.pdbx_seq_one_letter_code
_entity_poly.pdbx_strand_id
1 'polypeptide(L)'
;MRRTQIKVGPQFNPNSTRHVDELLERIEKRGGGKGWKVVDFDGTHVTLINRGVMHSVESATKRTKIINLGGEMRASDGEKTAAMLESNPKYEGWFLTRFEPHINRAVLSQLTDGERRCRSAVANALRVKPWDVQISPRKGGGFLLELPDSYTPSAHDAKLQEVAETAVGQVGWYFTGDAKTLRGEIVPSVPPTFADVIRYRAELLPHPSGGGISPIPLGERLSERGDVPNDVLTLDFNAAPHMQLGGVTGGGKSVTVNVIIAGALAAQAELVIIDVPQKAVDFESWRPFVRPGGWGCESFQENAVALEELYKEGERRAATLKRYGVKKMSQLPADIRATMHDVLIVVDELTGLFTMDSVPRRLAADDPLRIEAESKNYARELIRTFIEKIAAEQRFVGFHLVVSSQVATVDTGASVALRTNLPHKALLGSNASDRNRRNIHSDISAIPVVPAHIKNDPKVSQGVGTAEFAGQAACVFKSFYAEEDELIELLHTRGVKSLPPTQLNQTRPDPMIVQKRFPELAEIAQHARELEATDYAAADANRPLEAWEIDPETGKPLTGFARANAARAEVTRVAKQAEPAPGM
;
A
#
# COMPACT_ATOMS: atom_id res chain seq x y z
N MET A 1 -2.22 33.22 55.74
CA MET A 1 -2.60 34.51 56.38
C MET A 1 -2.14 34.46 57.83
N ARG A 2 -1.19 35.32 58.25
CA ARG A 2 -0.81 35.42 59.67
C ARG A 2 -1.59 36.57 60.31
N ARG A 3 -2.32 36.31 61.39
CA ARG A 3 -3.00 37.32 62.21
C ARG A 3 -2.24 37.45 63.51
N THR A 4 -1.91 38.67 63.91
CA THR A 4 -1.32 38.93 65.23
C THR A 4 -1.96 40.16 65.84
N GLN A 5 -2.05 40.20 67.16
CA GLN A 5 -2.46 41.38 67.90
C GLN A 5 -1.26 41.93 68.66
N ILE A 6 -1.06 43.25 68.59
CA ILE A 6 0.02 43.93 69.29
C ILE A 6 -0.58 45.01 70.16
N LYS A 7 -0.21 45.00 71.44
CA LYS A 7 -0.55 46.06 72.36
C LYS A 7 0.17 47.34 71.95
N VAL A 8 -0.60 48.41 71.77
CA VAL A 8 -0.07 49.73 71.42
C VAL A 8 -0.24 50.70 72.59
N GLY A 9 0.50 51.81 72.56
CA GLY A 9 0.41 52.83 73.61
C GLY A 9 -0.93 53.58 73.57
N PRO A 10 -1.32 54.22 74.67
CA PRO A 10 -2.62 54.93 74.79
C PRO A 10 -2.77 56.13 73.84
N GLN A 11 -1.69 56.58 73.20
CA GLN A 11 -1.70 57.66 72.19
C GLN A 11 -1.70 57.15 70.74
N PHE A 12 -1.78 55.84 70.53
CA PHE A 12 -1.85 55.29 69.18
C PHE A 12 -3.18 55.68 68.52
N ASN A 13 -3.11 56.09 67.25
CA ASN A 13 -4.28 56.49 66.47
C ASN A 13 -4.26 55.67 65.17
N PRO A 14 -5.22 54.75 64.95
CA PRO A 14 -5.25 53.89 63.77
C PRO A 14 -5.55 54.67 62.48
N ASN A 15 -6.08 55.89 62.58
CA ASN A 15 -6.39 56.75 61.44
C ASN A 15 -5.24 57.71 61.08
N SER A 16 -4.14 57.71 61.86
CA SER A 16 -2.93 58.49 61.57
C SER A 16 -1.95 57.65 60.76
N THR A 17 -1.72 58.03 59.50
CA THR A 17 -0.77 57.33 58.61
C THR A 17 0.61 57.23 59.24
N ARG A 18 1.06 58.29 59.93
CA ARG A 18 2.35 58.31 60.64
C ARG A 18 2.43 57.25 61.75
N HIS A 19 1.38 57.10 62.57
CA HIS A 19 1.39 56.12 63.67
C HIS A 19 1.35 54.69 63.13
N VAL A 20 0.59 54.45 62.06
CA VAL A 20 0.51 53.15 61.38
C VAL A 20 1.85 52.80 60.74
N ASP A 21 2.49 53.72 60.03
CA ASP A 21 3.79 53.49 59.38
C ASP A 21 4.91 53.23 60.40
N GLU A 22 4.97 54.01 61.49
CA GLU A 22 5.94 53.78 62.57
C GLU A 22 5.74 52.41 63.25
N LEU A 23 4.49 51.96 63.42
CA LEU A 23 4.17 50.63 63.95
C LEU A 23 4.64 49.53 62.99
N LEU A 24 4.34 49.66 61.70
CA LEU A 24 4.72 48.69 60.67
C LEU A 24 6.25 48.60 60.51
N GLU A 25 6.96 49.73 60.54
CA GLU A 25 8.43 49.76 60.54
C GLU A 25 9.04 49.08 61.78
N ARG A 26 8.46 49.28 62.97
CA ARG A 26 8.95 48.64 64.19
C ARG A 26 8.77 47.12 64.15
N ILE A 27 7.69 46.65 63.56
CA ILE A 27 7.47 45.21 63.33
C ILE A 27 8.53 44.65 62.39
N GLU A 28 8.85 45.39 61.31
CA GLU A 28 9.90 45.01 60.37
C GLU A 28 11.29 44.96 61.06
N LYS A 29 11.66 46.02 61.79
CA LYS A 29 12.94 46.14 62.52
C LYS A 29 13.12 45.07 63.60
N ARG A 30 12.02 44.52 64.15
CA ARG A 30 12.04 43.41 65.13
C ARG A 30 12.00 42.02 64.49
N GLY A 31 12.16 41.92 63.17
CA GLY A 31 12.22 40.64 62.45
C GLY A 31 10.86 40.05 62.07
N GLY A 32 9.77 40.83 62.17
CA GLY A 32 8.40 40.40 61.84
C GLY A 32 8.09 40.27 60.35
N GLY A 33 9.00 40.69 59.46
CA GLY A 33 8.83 40.69 58.00
C GLY A 33 7.98 41.84 57.44
N LYS A 34 8.02 42.05 56.11
CA LYS A 34 7.26 43.10 55.39
C LYS A 34 5.83 42.63 55.06
N GLY A 35 4.93 43.58 54.75
CA GLY A 35 3.60 43.29 54.19
C GLY A 35 2.44 43.14 55.19
N TRP A 36 2.62 43.58 56.44
CA TRP A 36 1.55 43.66 57.44
C TRP A 36 0.60 44.82 57.14
N LYS A 37 -0.70 44.60 57.40
CA LYS A 37 -1.74 45.63 57.34
C LYS A 37 -2.55 45.64 58.62
N VAL A 38 -2.87 46.84 59.11
CA VAL A 38 -3.83 47.03 60.21
C VAL A 38 -5.22 46.73 59.68
N VAL A 39 -6.00 45.95 60.42
CA VAL A 39 -7.39 45.62 60.05
C VAL A 39 -8.40 45.97 61.11
N ASP A 40 -7.97 46.06 62.37
CA ASP A 40 -8.87 46.35 63.48
C ASP A 40 -8.08 46.96 64.65
N PHE A 41 -8.74 47.79 65.45
CA PHE A 41 -8.19 48.44 66.63
C PHE A 41 -9.27 48.55 67.70
N ASP A 42 -9.03 47.93 68.86
CA ASP A 42 -10.00 47.85 69.96
C ASP A 42 -9.80 48.95 71.03
N GLY A 43 -8.91 49.92 70.78
CA GLY A 43 -8.52 50.95 71.75
C GLY A 43 -7.23 50.66 72.50
N THR A 44 -6.77 49.40 72.53
CA THR A 44 -5.54 49.00 73.24
C THR A 44 -4.63 48.07 72.45
N HIS A 45 -5.21 47.28 71.54
CA HIS A 45 -4.50 46.35 70.67
C HIS A 45 -4.85 46.63 69.20
N VAL A 46 -3.83 46.54 68.36
CA VAL A 46 -3.98 46.59 66.90
C VAL A 46 -3.93 45.17 66.36
N THR A 47 -4.98 44.76 65.66
CA THR A 47 -5.00 43.50 64.91
C THR A 47 -4.36 43.74 63.55
N LEU A 48 -3.31 42.99 63.27
CA LEU A 48 -2.56 43.05 62.02
C LEU A 48 -2.72 41.74 61.26
N ILE A 49 -2.89 41.83 59.95
CA ILE A 49 -2.83 40.68 59.05
C ILE A 49 -1.66 40.83 58.10
N ASN A 50 -0.88 39.77 57.94
CA ASN A 50 0.08 39.64 56.86
C ASN A 50 -0.54 38.73 55.78
N ARG A 51 -0.86 39.33 54.63
CA ARG A 51 -1.27 38.59 53.41
C ARG A 51 -0.06 38.20 52.54
N GLY A 52 1.15 38.59 52.94
CA GLY A 52 2.40 38.17 52.34
C GLY A 52 2.62 36.69 52.57
N VAL A 53 2.08 35.90 51.66
CA VAL A 53 2.61 34.59 51.33
C VAL A 53 4.07 34.81 50.91
N MET A 54 5.02 34.65 51.84
CA MET A 54 6.43 34.72 51.50
C MET A 54 6.79 33.44 50.77
N HIS A 55 6.82 33.52 49.45
CA HIS A 55 7.41 32.49 48.61
C HIS A 55 8.90 32.42 48.88
N SER A 56 9.37 31.29 49.39
CA SER A 56 10.79 31.03 49.60
C SER A 56 11.27 29.97 48.63
N VAL A 57 12.51 30.13 48.15
CA VAL A 57 13.18 29.11 47.34
C VAL A 57 13.71 28.07 48.33
N GLU A 58 13.12 26.88 48.36
CA GLU A 58 13.55 25.81 49.26
C GLU A 58 14.83 25.14 48.77
N SER A 59 14.95 24.99 47.45
CA SER A 59 16.14 24.47 46.79
C SER A 59 16.19 24.92 45.33
N ALA A 60 17.42 25.08 44.81
CA ALA A 60 17.65 25.49 43.44
C ALA A 60 18.83 24.72 42.84
N THR A 61 18.63 24.19 41.63
CA THR A 61 19.69 23.71 40.74
C THR A 61 19.88 24.72 39.61
N LYS A 62 20.80 24.44 38.67
CA LYS A 62 21.04 25.30 37.51
C LYS A 62 19.79 25.50 36.62
N ARG A 63 18.88 24.51 36.55
CA ARG A 63 17.70 24.54 35.66
C ARG A 63 16.35 24.38 36.38
N THR A 64 16.33 24.12 37.69
CA THR A 64 15.09 23.89 38.45
C THR A 64 15.11 24.68 39.77
N LYS A 65 13.99 25.31 40.13
CA LYS A 65 13.78 26.00 41.41
C LYS A 65 12.52 25.46 42.06
N ILE A 66 12.63 25.06 43.32
CA ILE A 66 11.49 24.62 44.13
C ILE A 66 11.05 25.79 45.01
N ILE A 67 9.79 26.19 44.86
CA ILE A 67 9.19 27.33 45.52
C ILE A 67 8.15 26.83 46.53
N ASN A 68 8.31 27.24 47.79
CA ASN A 68 7.25 27.10 48.77
C ASN A 68 6.18 28.16 48.48
N LEU A 69 4.95 27.70 48.27
CA LEU A 69 3.83 28.54 47.91
C LEU A 69 3.17 29.23 49.09
N GLY A 70 3.50 28.88 50.34
CA GLY A 70 3.07 29.54 51.58
C GLY A 70 1.55 29.71 51.77
N GLY A 71 0.97 29.03 52.77
CA GLY A 71 -0.47 29.07 53.03
C GLY A 71 -1.26 28.05 52.19
N GLU A 72 -2.53 27.81 52.52
CA GLU A 72 -3.34 26.77 51.87
C GLU A 72 -3.64 27.10 50.41
N MET A 73 -3.22 26.20 49.51
CA MET A 73 -3.48 26.27 48.07
C MET A 73 -4.56 25.27 47.63
N ARG A 74 -5.43 25.67 46.71
CA ARG A 74 -6.38 24.77 46.03
C ARG A 74 -5.86 24.39 44.65
N ALA A 75 -6.33 23.27 44.11
CA ALA A 75 -6.02 22.86 42.74
C ALA A 75 -6.37 23.94 41.69
N SER A 76 -7.44 24.69 41.92
CA SER A 76 -7.87 25.81 41.05
C SER A 76 -6.92 27.01 41.04
N ASP A 77 -5.99 27.10 41.99
CA ASP A 77 -5.09 28.25 42.12
C ASP A 77 -3.85 28.14 41.22
N GLY A 78 -3.69 27.02 40.50
CA GLY A 78 -2.52 26.75 39.65
C GLY A 78 -2.28 27.82 38.58
N GLU A 79 -3.33 28.25 37.86
CA GLU A 79 -3.21 29.27 36.81
C GLU A 79 -2.78 30.64 37.36
N LYS A 80 -3.38 31.05 38.49
CA LYS A 80 -3.00 32.29 39.18
C LYS A 80 -1.57 32.20 39.67
N THR A 81 -1.17 31.04 40.18
CA THR A 81 0.19 30.78 40.66
C THR A 81 1.20 30.84 39.51
N ALA A 82 0.90 30.21 38.38
CA ALA A 82 1.73 30.27 37.17
C ALA A 82 1.90 31.72 36.69
N ALA A 83 0.80 32.44 36.49
CA ALA A 83 0.83 33.83 36.03
C ALA A 83 1.63 34.73 36.98
N MET A 84 1.46 34.56 38.29
CA MET A 84 2.19 35.32 39.31
C MET A 84 3.70 35.01 39.32
N LEU A 85 4.07 33.73 39.24
CA LEU A 85 5.47 33.32 39.28
C LEU A 85 6.20 33.67 37.99
N GLU A 86 5.58 33.47 36.83
CA GLU A 86 6.20 33.70 35.51
C GLU A 86 6.27 35.20 35.15
N SER A 87 5.40 36.05 35.70
CA SER A 87 5.48 37.51 35.52
C SER A 87 6.44 38.21 36.49
N ASN A 88 6.99 37.49 37.46
CA ASN A 88 7.93 38.06 38.42
C ASN A 88 9.31 38.25 37.77
N PRO A 89 9.88 39.48 37.77
CA PRO A 89 11.21 39.74 37.19
C PRO A 89 12.32 38.84 37.75
N LYS A 90 12.17 38.35 38.99
CA LYS A 90 13.13 37.41 39.61
C LYS A 90 13.18 36.04 38.94
N TYR A 91 12.12 35.66 38.23
CA TYR A 91 11.94 34.36 37.58
C TYR A 91 11.76 34.50 36.07
N GLU A 92 12.27 35.59 35.48
CA GLU A 92 12.26 35.76 34.02
C GLU A 92 12.91 34.56 33.32
N GLY A 93 12.20 33.98 32.33
CA GLY A 93 12.64 32.78 31.61
C GLY A 93 12.45 31.45 32.36
N TRP A 94 11.78 31.46 33.53
CA TRP A 94 11.39 30.27 34.28
C TRP A 94 9.89 30.03 34.16
N PHE A 95 9.51 28.77 33.96
CA PHE A 95 8.12 28.38 33.75
C PHE A 95 7.66 27.40 34.81
N LEU A 96 6.39 27.46 35.21
CA LEU A 96 5.80 26.48 36.10
C LEU A 96 5.78 25.12 35.40
N THR A 97 6.52 24.18 35.97
CA THR A 97 6.64 22.80 35.50
C THR A 97 5.91 21.82 36.40
N ARG A 98 5.72 22.11 37.69
CA ARG A 98 4.88 21.27 38.56
C ARG A 98 4.16 22.13 39.59
N PHE A 99 2.90 21.81 39.87
CA PHE A 99 2.08 22.46 40.90
C PHE A 99 1.51 21.41 41.85
N GLU A 100 1.94 21.44 43.12
CA GLU A 100 1.57 20.47 44.15
C GLU A 100 0.87 21.22 45.31
N PRO A 101 -0.43 21.54 45.17
CA PRO A 101 -1.14 22.39 46.12
C PRO A 101 -1.26 21.75 47.51
N HIS A 102 -1.34 20.41 47.60
CA HIS A 102 -1.49 19.69 48.87
C HIS A 102 -0.29 19.86 49.82
N ILE A 103 0.89 20.10 49.28
CA ILE A 103 2.12 20.37 50.05
C ILE A 103 2.62 21.80 49.85
N ASN A 104 1.78 22.67 49.26
CA ASN A 104 2.07 24.07 48.96
C ASN A 104 3.42 24.23 48.24
N ARG A 105 3.65 23.45 47.19
CA ARG A 105 4.91 23.44 46.45
C ARG A 105 4.68 23.71 44.97
N ALA A 106 5.56 24.51 44.38
CA ALA A 106 5.67 24.70 42.94
C ALA A 106 7.09 24.44 42.47
N VAL A 107 7.23 23.91 41.27
CA VAL A 107 8.53 23.70 40.62
C VAL A 107 8.58 24.56 39.38
N LEU A 108 9.53 25.50 39.35
CA LEU A 108 9.87 26.29 38.18
C LEU A 108 11.07 25.68 37.47
N SER A 109 11.04 25.60 36.14
CA SER A 109 12.19 25.16 35.35
C SER A 109 12.47 26.07 34.16
N GLN A 110 13.72 26.14 33.74
CA GLN A 110 14.09 26.78 32.47
C GLN A 110 13.82 25.84 31.30
N LEU A 111 12.94 26.29 30.40
CA LEU A 111 12.57 25.58 29.18
C LEU A 111 12.97 26.40 27.96
N THR A 112 13.60 25.74 27.01
CA THR A 112 13.77 26.23 25.64
C THR A 112 12.40 26.46 25.00
N ASP A 113 12.35 27.27 23.95
CA ASP A 113 11.10 27.51 23.22
C ASP A 113 10.55 26.23 22.57
N GLY A 114 11.43 25.30 22.15
CA GLY A 114 11.05 23.98 21.66
C GLY A 114 10.35 23.14 22.74
N GLU A 115 10.96 23.01 23.91
CA GLU A 115 10.36 22.31 25.06
C GLU A 115 9.02 22.94 25.47
N ARG A 116 8.94 24.28 25.50
CA ARG A 116 7.70 24.97 25.86
C ARG A 116 6.58 24.72 24.85
N ARG A 117 6.85 24.85 23.55
CA ARG A 117 5.86 24.60 22.50
C ARG A 117 5.38 23.16 22.51
N CYS A 118 6.31 22.21 22.58
CA CYS A 118 5.98 20.78 22.65
C CYS A 118 5.12 20.46 23.86
N ARG A 119 5.53 20.89 25.05
CA ARG A 119 4.77 20.67 26.29
C ARG A 119 3.36 21.25 26.21
N SER A 120 3.21 22.47 25.71
CA SER A 120 1.89 23.09 25.56
C SER A 120 1.01 22.33 24.57
N ALA A 121 1.57 21.87 23.43
CA ALA A 121 0.82 21.08 22.45
C ALA A 121 0.37 19.72 23.02
N VAL A 122 1.26 19.01 23.72
CA VAL A 122 0.97 17.75 24.40
C VAL A 122 -0.10 17.95 25.48
N ALA A 123 0.03 18.96 26.33
CA ALA A 123 -0.95 19.25 27.38
C ALA A 123 -2.34 19.55 26.79
N ASN A 124 -2.41 20.30 25.69
CA ASN A 124 -3.66 20.55 24.97
C ASN A 124 -4.27 19.26 24.41
N ALA A 125 -3.46 18.40 23.78
CA ALA A 125 -3.93 17.11 23.25
C ALA A 125 -4.48 16.18 24.35
N LEU A 126 -3.86 16.21 25.54
CA LEU A 126 -4.26 15.47 26.73
C LEU A 126 -5.37 16.15 27.55
N ARG A 127 -5.72 17.40 27.22
CA ARG A 127 -6.67 18.24 27.96
C ARG A 127 -6.30 18.44 29.44
N VAL A 128 -5.01 18.57 29.72
CA VAL A 128 -4.45 18.86 31.05
C VAL A 128 -3.75 20.21 31.06
N LYS A 129 -3.23 20.64 32.22
CA LYS A 129 -2.46 21.88 32.30
C LYS A 129 -1.00 21.62 31.90
N PRO A 130 -0.26 22.63 31.38
CA PRO A 130 1.12 22.44 30.96
C PRO A 130 2.08 21.94 32.05
N TRP A 131 1.80 22.20 33.33
CA TRP A 131 2.59 21.71 34.47
C TRP A 131 2.24 20.27 34.90
N ASP A 132 1.23 19.65 34.29
CA ASP A 132 0.92 18.23 34.49
C ASP A 132 1.73 17.34 33.53
N VAL A 133 2.45 17.95 32.57
CA VAL A 133 3.31 17.26 31.60
C VAL A 133 4.76 17.71 31.83
N GLN A 134 5.64 16.77 32.18
CA GLN A 134 7.07 17.08 32.22
C GLN A 134 7.70 16.81 30.86
N ILE A 135 8.71 17.60 30.52
CA ILE A 135 9.41 17.48 29.24
C ILE A 135 10.90 17.64 29.45
N SER A 136 11.67 16.87 28.68
CA SER A 136 13.12 17.02 28.59
C SER A 136 13.60 16.66 27.19
N PRO A 137 14.78 17.13 26.75
CA PRO A 137 15.27 16.86 25.42
C PRO A 137 15.75 15.41 25.33
N ARG A 138 15.45 14.75 24.21
CA ARG A 138 15.90 13.39 23.93
C ARG A 138 17.26 13.40 23.22
N LYS A 139 18.11 12.41 23.50
CA LYS A 139 19.36 12.19 22.74
C LYS A 139 19.01 11.79 21.30
N GLY A 140 19.54 12.51 20.32
CA GLY A 140 19.19 12.32 18.90
C GLY A 140 18.03 13.21 18.41
N GLY A 141 17.61 14.17 19.22
CA GLY A 141 16.50 15.08 18.91
C GLY A 141 15.16 14.55 19.40
N GLY A 142 14.14 15.41 19.38
CA GLY A 142 12.82 15.15 19.96
C GLY A 142 12.77 15.33 21.47
N PHE A 143 11.77 14.72 22.11
CA PHE A 143 11.42 15.01 23.49
C PHE A 143 11.05 13.74 24.28
N LEU A 144 11.50 13.67 25.52
CA LEU A 144 11.02 12.73 26.52
C LEU A 144 9.92 13.41 27.35
N LEU A 145 8.86 12.67 27.63
CA LEU A 145 7.66 13.15 28.30
C LEU A 145 7.39 12.32 29.54
N GLU A 146 7.03 13.00 30.64
CA GLU A 146 6.29 12.37 31.73
C GLU A 146 4.82 12.79 31.58
N LEU A 147 3.96 11.79 31.42
CA LEU A 147 2.55 11.93 31.11
C LEU A 147 1.73 11.96 32.41
N PRO A 148 0.57 12.63 32.44
CA PRO A 148 -0.32 12.64 33.59
C PRO A 148 -1.00 11.27 33.79
N ASP A 149 -1.49 11.01 34.99
CA ASP A 149 -2.25 9.78 35.34
C ASP A 149 -3.49 9.55 34.47
N SER A 150 -4.00 10.61 33.82
CA SER A 150 -5.13 10.52 32.89
C SER A 150 -4.75 9.95 31.51
N TYR A 151 -3.47 9.73 31.23
CA TYR A 151 -3.03 9.22 29.93
C TYR A 151 -3.45 7.76 29.73
N THR A 152 -4.27 7.55 28.70
CA THR A 152 -4.60 6.24 28.14
C THR A 152 -4.32 6.18 26.63
N PRO A 153 -3.65 5.13 26.12
CA PRO A 153 -3.30 4.99 24.70
C PRO A 153 -4.48 5.20 23.75
N SER A 154 -5.60 4.52 24.01
CA SER A 154 -6.82 4.55 23.17
C SER A 154 -7.45 5.92 23.01
N ALA A 155 -7.26 6.84 23.96
CA ALA A 155 -7.85 8.18 23.93
C ALA A 155 -6.91 9.27 23.42
N HIS A 156 -5.60 9.01 23.45
CA HIS A 156 -4.58 10.06 23.31
C HIS A 156 -3.54 9.80 22.22
N ASP A 157 -3.15 8.55 21.93
CA ASP A 157 -2.00 8.28 21.05
C ASP A 157 -2.17 8.90 19.66
N ALA A 158 -3.35 8.80 19.05
CA ALA A 158 -3.62 9.43 17.77
C ALA A 158 -3.44 10.97 17.78
N LYS A 159 -3.84 11.63 18.88
CA LYS A 159 -3.67 13.09 19.02
C LYS A 159 -2.21 13.46 19.30
N LEU A 160 -1.50 12.62 20.06
CA LEU A 160 -0.09 12.83 20.35
C LEU A 160 0.79 12.56 19.11
N GLN A 161 0.38 11.62 18.27
CA GLN A 161 0.95 11.41 16.94
C GLN A 161 0.77 12.65 16.06
N GLU A 162 -0.42 13.24 16.03
CA GLU A 162 -0.67 14.52 15.32
C GLU A 162 0.23 15.65 15.85
N VAL A 163 0.41 15.75 17.18
CA VAL A 163 1.34 16.71 17.79
C VAL A 163 2.77 16.49 17.32
N ALA A 164 3.23 15.25 17.26
CA ALA A 164 4.57 14.89 16.80
C ALA A 164 4.81 15.33 15.34
N GLU A 165 3.82 15.12 14.47
CA GLU A 165 3.94 15.38 13.03
C GLU A 165 3.70 16.82 12.61
N THR A 166 2.89 17.57 13.37
CA THR A 166 2.40 18.90 12.92
C THR A 166 2.82 20.06 13.82
N ALA A 167 2.69 19.91 15.14
CA ALA A 167 2.89 21.01 16.07
C ALA A 167 4.35 21.16 16.49
N VAL A 168 5.09 20.05 16.53
CA VAL A 168 6.44 19.99 17.08
C VAL A 168 7.48 19.61 16.04
N GLY A 169 7.18 18.57 15.25
CA GLY A 169 8.08 18.02 14.26
C GLY A 169 7.57 18.21 12.84
N GLN A 170 7.66 17.13 12.06
CA GLN A 170 7.22 17.03 10.68
C GLN A 170 6.66 15.62 10.43
N VAL A 171 5.95 15.43 9.31
CA VAL A 171 5.42 14.12 8.90
C VAL A 171 6.50 13.05 9.01
N GLY A 172 6.16 11.92 9.63
CA GLY A 172 7.09 10.81 9.90
C GLY A 172 7.73 10.82 11.28
N TRP A 173 7.70 11.94 12.01
CA TRP A 173 7.95 11.92 13.46
C TRP A 173 6.84 11.12 14.15
N TYR A 174 7.16 10.46 15.26
CA TYR A 174 6.16 9.63 15.94
C TYR A 174 6.18 9.79 17.44
N PHE A 175 5.02 9.49 18.04
CA PHE A 175 4.85 9.35 19.47
C PHE A 175 4.85 7.87 19.87
N THR A 176 5.50 7.56 20.98
CA THR A 176 5.36 6.27 21.65
C THR A 176 5.16 6.52 23.14
N GLY A 177 4.20 5.82 23.75
CA GLY A 177 3.84 6.00 25.16
C GLY A 177 3.66 4.67 25.88
N ASP A 178 3.97 4.66 27.16
CA ASP A 178 3.73 3.54 28.06
C ASP A 178 2.82 4.00 29.20
N ALA A 179 1.58 3.51 29.18
CA ALA A 179 0.56 3.84 30.16
C ALA A 179 0.88 3.35 31.58
N LYS A 180 1.75 2.33 31.74
CA LYS A 180 2.12 1.79 33.05
C LYS A 180 3.17 2.66 33.73
N THR A 181 4.13 3.15 32.96
CA THR A 181 5.21 3.99 33.48
C THR A 181 4.93 5.48 33.33
N LEU A 182 3.84 5.83 32.62
CA LEU A 182 3.45 7.20 32.28
C LEU A 182 4.59 7.97 31.60
N ARG A 183 5.34 7.27 30.75
CA ARG A 183 6.42 7.85 29.96
C ARG A 183 6.02 7.88 28.50
N GLY A 184 6.41 8.93 27.81
CA GLY A 184 6.26 9.03 26.37
C GLY A 184 7.51 9.60 25.71
N GLU A 185 7.65 9.35 24.42
CA GLU A 185 8.70 9.94 23.60
C GLU A 185 8.09 10.47 22.31
N ILE A 186 8.53 11.67 21.90
CA ILE A 186 8.36 12.16 20.55
C ILE A 186 9.71 12.00 19.85
N VAL A 187 9.74 11.15 18.83
CA VAL A 187 10.97 10.70 18.18
C VAL A 187 11.04 11.25 16.75
N PRO A 188 12.14 11.95 16.38
CA PRO A 188 12.36 12.37 15.00
C PRO A 188 12.54 11.17 14.08
N SER A 189 11.83 11.19 12.96
CA SER A 189 11.97 10.20 11.89
C SER A 189 11.51 10.82 10.57
N VAL A 190 11.68 10.07 9.49
CA VAL A 190 11.12 10.38 8.17
C VAL A 190 9.85 9.55 7.93
N PRO A 191 8.96 9.97 7.02
CA PRO A 191 7.82 9.15 6.64
C PRO A 191 8.30 7.79 6.09
N PRO A 192 7.62 6.67 6.40
CA PRO A 192 7.94 5.39 5.79
C PRO A 192 7.80 5.49 4.27
N THR A 193 8.74 4.89 3.56
CA THR A 193 8.78 4.90 2.08
C THR A 193 9.40 3.62 1.55
N PHE A 194 9.42 3.49 0.23
CA PHE A 194 10.12 2.42 -0.46
C PHE A 194 11.37 2.95 -1.18
N ALA A 195 12.28 2.05 -1.52
CA ALA A 195 13.30 2.37 -2.52
C ALA A 195 12.67 2.65 -3.90
N ASP A 196 13.38 3.39 -4.74
CA ASP A 196 12.97 3.72 -6.13
C ASP A 196 12.64 2.44 -6.92
N VAL A 197 13.45 1.40 -6.77
CA VAL A 197 13.21 0.06 -7.35
C VAL A 197 13.61 -0.98 -6.32
N ILE A 198 12.75 -1.98 -6.10
CA ILE A 198 13.05 -3.11 -5.22
C ILE A 198 13.27 -4.33 -6.12
N ARG A 199 14.51 -4.77 -6.28
CA ARG A 199 14.84 -5.86 -7.20
C ARG A 199 14.42 -7.23 -6.66
N TYR A 200 13.89 -8.09 -7.52
CA TYR A 200 13.71 -9.51 -7.22
C TYR A 200 15.07 -10.20 -7.26
N ARG A 201 15.48 -10.83 -6.16
CA ARG A 201 16.82 -11.42 -6.03
C ARG A 201 16.76 -12.94 -5.96
N ALA A 202 17.86 -13.59 -6.31
CA ALA A 202 17.97 -15.04 -6.35
C ALA A 202 17.67 -15.71 -5.00
N GLU A 203 17.95 -15.03 -3.88
CA GLU A 203 17.70 -15.54 -2.52
C GLU A 203 16.22 -15.54 -2.15
N LEU A 204 15.40 -14.74 -2.85
CA LEU A 204 13.95 -14.67 -2.65
C LEU A 204 13.19 -15.74 -3.44
N LEU A 205 13.83 -16.37 -4.42
CA LEU A 205 13.17 -17.42 -5.20
C LEU A 205 12.79 -18.61 -4.31
N PRO A 206 11.51 -18.99 -4.27
CA PRO A 206 11.02 -20.11 -3.47
C PRO A 206 11.82 -21.39 -3.72
N HIS A 207 11.97 -22.19 -2.67
CA HIS A 207 12.50 -23.54 -2.78
C HIS A 207 11.34 -24.56 -2.82
N PRO A 208 11.48 -25.65 -3.58
CA PRO A 208 10.51 -26.75 -3.55
C PRO A 208 10.39 -27.30 -2.12
N SER A 209 9.17 -27.29 -1.57
CA SER A 209 8.89 -27.80 -0.22
C SER A 209 8.37 -29.24 -0.22
N GLY A 210 8.14 -29.81 -1.41
CA GLY A 210 7.64 -31.17 -1.58
C GLY A 210 6.14 -31.34 -1.27
N GLY A 211 5.38 -30.25 -1.05
CA GLY A 211 3.95 -30.33 -0.74
C GLY A 211 3.19 -29.00 -0.89
N GLY A 212 3.01 -28.53 -2.11
CA GLY A 212 2.40 -27.23 -2.42
C GLY A 212 3.41 -26.26 -3.03
N ILE A 213 2.89 -25.15 -3.57
CA ILE A 213 3.71 -23.99 -3.93
C ILE A 213 4.19 -23.32 -2.64
N SER A 214 5.50 -23.21 -2.43
CA SER A 214 6.08 -22.45 -1.31
C SER A 214 5.68 -20.97 -1.42
N PRO A 215 5.50 -20.25 -0.28
CA PRO A 215 5.12 -18.84 -0.31
C PRO A 215 6.01 -18.01 -1.24
N ILE A 216 5.39 -17.27 -2.15
CA ILE A 216 6.07 -16.49 -3.18
C ILE A 216 6.29 -15.06 -2.67
N PRO A 217 7.53 -14.58 -2.51
CA PRO A 217 7.77 -13.17 -2.23
C PRO A 217 7.29 -12.29 -3.39
N LEU A 218 6.40 -11.33 -3.11
CA LEU A 218 5.85 -10.44 -4.14
C LEU A 218 6.39 -9.03 -4.06
N GLY A 219 6.86 -8.60 -2.90
CA GLY A 219 7.34 -7.24 -2.71
C GLY A 219 7.65 -6.94 -1.26
N GLU A 220 7.71 -5.66 -0.93
CA GLU A 220 7.87 -5.17 0.43
C GLU A 220 6.59 -4.47 0.90
N ARG A 221 6.16 -4.76 2.13
CA ARG A 221 5.10 -4.06 2.86
C ARG A 221 5.66 -2.76 3.43
N LEU A 222 4.93 -1.66 3.24
CA LEU A 222 5.28 -0.39 3.87
C LEU A 222 5.24 -0.53 5.40
N SER A 223 6.34 -0.23 6.07
CA SER A 223 6.41 -0.19 7.52
C SER A 223 5.54 0.93 8.09
N GLU A 224 5.16 0.82 9.36
CA GLU A 224 4.41 1.87 10.06
C GLU A 224 5.27 3.13 10.32
N ARG A 225 6.60 2.99 10.30
CA ARG A 225 7.56 4.07 10.61
C ARG A 225 8.77 4.03 9.70
N GLY A 226 9.26 5.19 9.26
CA GLY A 226 10.40 5.27 8.36
C GLY A 226 11.76 4.93 8.95
N ASP A 227 11.85 4.71 10.27
CA ASP A 227 13.03 4.20 10.95
C ASP A 227 13.05 2.66 11.08
N VAL A 228 12.03 1.97 10.58
CA VAL A 228 11.91 0.52 10.56
C VAL A 228 11.96 0.02 9.12
N PRO A 229 12.81 -0.99 8.81
CA PRO A 229 12.82 -1.62 7.50
C PRO A 229 11.45 -2.16 7.09
N ASN A 230 11.17 -2.15 5.80
CA ASN A 230 9.99 -2.81 5.26
C ASN A 230 10.15 -4.34 5.32
N ASP A 231 9.05 -5.05 5.57
CA ASP A 231 9.03 -6.51 5.58
C ASP A 231 8.65 -7.07 4.21
N VAL A 232 9.15 -8.27 3.89
CA VAL A 232 8.77 -8.96 2.65
C VAL A 232 7.31 -9.42 2.73
N LEU A 233 6.51 -8.99 1.75
CA LEU A 233 5.16 -9.47 1.52
C LEU A 233 5.20 -10.76 0.69
N THR A 234 4.54 -11.82 1.16
CA THR A 234 4.49 -13.12 0.49
C THR A 234 3.07 -13.51 0.12
N LEU A 235 2.90 -14.16 -1.04
CA LEU A 235 1.68 -14.84 -1.46
C LEU A 235 1.78 -16.32 -1.11
N ASP A 236 0.94 -16.78 -0.18
CA ASP A 236 0.93 -18.19 0.25
C ASP A 236 -0.35 -18.89 -0.22
N PHE A 237 -0.20 -19.72 -1.26
CA PHE A 237 -1.31 -20.48 -1.82
C PHE A 237 -1.82 -21.60 -0.88
N ASN A 238 -1.09 -21.94 0.17
CA ASN A 238 -1.56 -22.87 1.20
C ASN A 238 -2.51 -22.20 2.21
N ALA A 239 -2.35 -20.89 2.43
CA ALA A 239 -3.26 -20.10 3.24
C ALA A 239 -4.60 -19.93 2.51
N ALA A 240 -4.56 -19.60 1.23
CA ALA A 240 -5.73 -19.69 0.36
C ALA A 240 -5.35 -19.88 -1.12
N PRO A 241 -6.17 -20.57 -1.93
CA PRO A 241 -5.68 -21.18 -3.16
C PRO A 241 -5.58 -20.22 -4.35
N HIS A 242 -6.23 -19.06 -4.32
CA HIS A 242 -6.46 -18.24 -5.51
C HIS A 242 -6.35 -16.74 -5.22
N MET A 243 -6.00 -15.98 -6.25
CA MET A 243 -5.73 -14.55 -6.18
C MET A 243 -6.50 -13.77 -7.26
N GLN A 244 -7.01 -12.61 -6.89
CA GLN A 244 -7.46 -11.55 -7.79
C GLN A 244 -6.43 -10.41 -7.78
N LEU A 245 -5.91 -10.07 -8.96
CA LEU A 245 -4.93 -8.99 -9.14
C LEU A 245 -5.50 -7.89 -10.05
N GLY A 246 -5.89 -6.77 -9.44
CA GLY A 246 -6.24 -5.55 -10.17
C GLY A 246 -5.02 -4.69 -10.45
N GLY A 247 -5.04 -3.95 -11.55
CA GLY A 247 -4.08 -2.88 -11.80
C GLY A 247 -4.74 -1.69 -12.47
N VAL A 248 -4.24 -0.49 -12.22
CA VAL A 248 -4.38 0.61 -13.20
C VAL A 248 -3.28 0.47 -14.24
N THR A 249 -3.50 1.02 -15.44
CA THR A 249 -2.49 1.02 -16.51
C THR A 249 -1.17 1.61 -16.00
N GLY A 250 -0.05 0.92 -16.26
CA GLY A 250 1.27 1.32 -15.78
C GLY A 250 1.52 1.08 -14.28
N GLY A 251 0.56 0.51 -13.54
CA GLY A 251 0.68 0.27 -12.10
C GLY A 251 1.68 -0.82 -11.70
N GLY A 252 2.18 -1.62 -12.65
CA GLY A 252 3.10 -2.73 -12.41
C GLY A 252 2.46 -4.12 -12.42
N LYS A 253 1.18 -4.24 -12.83
CA LYS A 253 0.42 -5.51 -12.84
C LYS A 253 1.19 -6.66 -13.52
N SER A 254 1.65 -6.47 -14.75
CA SER A 254 2.34 -7.50 -15.53
C SER A 254 3.65 -7.93 -14.88
N VAL A 255 4.43 -6.99 -14.33
CA VAL A 255 5.66 -7.29 -13.58
C VAL A 255 5.35 -8.16 -12.36
N THR A 256 4.28 -7.88 -11.61
CA THR A 256 3.88 -8.71 -10.48
C THR A 256 3.43 -10.11 -10.91
N VAL A 257 2.71 -10.24 -12.03
CA VAL A 257 2.35 -11.56 -12.60
C VAL A 257 3.60 -12.35 -12.95
N ASN A 258 4.59 -11.73 -13.59
CA ASN A 258 5.87 -12.36 -13.93
C ASN A 258 6.62 -12.86 -12.68
N VAL A 259 6.63 -12.08 -11.60
CA VAL A 259 7.19 -12.51 -10.30
C VAL A 259 6.43 -13.71 -9.73
N ILE A 260 5.10 -13.75 -9.84
CA ILE A 260 4.29 -14.90 -9.40
C ILE A 260 4.63 -16.15 -10.23
N ILE A 261 4.71 -16.02 -11.56
CA ILE A 261 5.06 -17.12 -12.46
C ILE A 261 6.45 -17.68 -12.10
N ALA A 262 7.45 -16.81 -11.98
CA ALA A 262 8.80 -17.21 -11.60
C ALA A 262 8.83 -17.91 -10.23
N GLY A 263 8.12 -17.37 -9.24
CA GLY A 263 8.02 -17.98 -7.92
C GLY A 263 7.40 -19.38 -7.93
N ALA A 264 6.32 -19.56 -8.70
CA ALA A 264 5.64 -20.85 -8.82
C ALA A 264 6.50 -21.90 -9.58
N LEU A 265 7.12 -21.50 -10.69
CA LEU A 265 8.03 -22.37 -11.45
C LEU A 265 9.25 -22.78 -10.61
N ALA A 266 9.82 -21.86 -9.81
CA ALA A 266 10.91 -22.17 -8.89
C ALA A 266 10.49 -23.15 -7.78
N ALA A 267 9.22 -23.12 -7.38
CA ALA A 267 8.61 -24.10 -6.49
C ALA A 267 8.20 -25.42 -7.18
N GLN A 268 8.55 -25.60 -8.46
CA GLN A 268 8.21 -26.77 -9.30
C GLN A 268 6.72 -26.96 -9.57
N ALA A 269 5.95 -25.87 -9.61
CA ALA A 269 4.61 -25.90 -10.16
C ALA A 269 4.63 -25.99 -11.69
N GLU A 270 3.60 -26.59 -12.26
CA GLU A 270 3.28 -26.46 -13.68
C GLU A 270 2.58 -25.12 -13.95
N LEU A 271 2.68 -24.64 -15.19
CA LEU A 271 2.11 -23.36 -15.61
C LEU A 271 1.07 -23.55 -16.72
N VAL A 272 -0.06 -22.85 -16.58
CA VAL A 272 -1.11 -22.67 -17.59
C VAL A 272 -1.33 -21.18 -17.76
N ILE A 273 -1.42 -20.70 -19.00
CA ILE A 273 -1.67 -19.30 -19.33
C ILE A 273 -2.90 -19.21 -20.21
N ILE A 274 -3.83 -18.36 -19.79
CA ILE A 274 -5.10 -18.03 -20.44
C ILE A 274 -5.10 -16.52 -20.61
N ASP A 275 -5.22 -16.06 -21.85
CA ASP A 275 -5.23 -14.63 -22.19
C ASP A 275 -6.04 -14.39 -23.47
N VAL A 276 -6.42 -13.14 -23.70
CA VAL A 276 -6.99 -12.73 -24.98
C VAL A 276 -5.90 -12.83 -26.07
N PRO A 277 -6.19 -13.40 -27.26
CA PRO A 277 -5.14 -13.76 -28.21
C PRO A 277 -4.22 -12.61 -28.64
N GLN A 278 -4.75 -11.41 -28.76
CA GLN A 278 -3.99 -10.22 -29.14
C GLN A 278 -3.02 -9.71 -28.05
N LYS A 279 -3.12 -10.21 -26.81
CA LYS A 279 -2.24 -9.84 -25.68
C LYS A 279 -1.27 -10.94 -25.27
N ALA A 280 -1.40 -12.13 -25.85
CA ALA A 280 -0.55 -13.30 -25.60
C ALA A 280 0.96 -13.03 -25.71
N VAL A 281 1.34 -12.03 -26.52
CA VAL A 281 2.73 -11.59 -26.69
C VAL A 281 3.41 -11.23 -25.36
N ASP A 282 2.65 -10.74 -24.37
CA ASP A 282 3.14 -10.41 -23.02
C ASP A 282 3.63 -11.66 -22.25
N PHE A 283 3.31 -12.87 -22.73
CA PHE A 283 3.64 -14.13 -22.09
C PHE A 283 4.48 -15.07 -22.95
N GLU A 284 4.91 -14.66 -24.15
CA GLU A 284 5.62 -15.57 -25.08
C GLU A 284 6.95 -16.08 -24.48
N SER A 285 7.65 -15.24 -23.70
CA SER A 285 8.86 -15.60 -22.94
C SER A 285 8.62 -16.76 -21.95
N TRP A 286 7.37 -16.89 -21.46
CA TRP A 286 6.97 -17.93 -20.51
C TRP A 286 6.47 -19.20 -21.18
N ARG A 287 6.05 -19.14 -22.45
CA ARG A 287 5.54 -20.28 -23.22
C ARG A 287 6.43 -21.53 -23.13
N PRO A 288 7.77 -21.45 -23.18
CA PRO A 288 8.63 -22.62 -23.01
C PRO A 288 8.46 -23.38 -21.68
N PHE A 289 7.90 -22.76 -20.64
CA PHE A 289 7.67 -23.37 -19.33
C PHE A 289 6.23 -23.85 -19.13
N VAL A 290 5.35 -23.58 -20.09
CA VAL A 290 3.94 -23.94 -20.03
C VAL A 290 3.77 -25.44 -20.23
N ARG A 291 2.91 -26.07 -19.42
CA ARG A 291 2.65 -27.50 -19.50
C ARG A 291 2.02 -27.87 -20.85
N PRO A 292 2.13 -29.14 -21.30
CA PRO A 292 1.41 -29.59 -22.47
C PRO A 292 -0.10 -29.30 -22.38
N GLY A 293 -0.69 -28.74 -23.44
CA GLY A 293 -2.09 -28.31 -23.46
C GLY A 293 -2.44 -27.07 -22.61
N GLY A 294 -1.46 -26.43 -21.96
CA GLY A 294 -1.66 -25.30 -21.05
C GLY A 294 -1.57 -23.90 -21.67
N TRP A 295 -1.22 -23.77 -22.95
CA TRP A 295 -1.12 -22.50 -23.66
C TRP A 295 -2.44 -22.20 -24.39
N GLY A 296 -3.36 -21.52 -23.70
CA GLY A 296 -4.68 -21.19 -24.25
C GLY A 296 -4.70 -19.98 -25.19
N CYS A 297 -3.56 -19.34 -25.43
CA CYS A 297 -3.52 -17.96 -25.88
C CYS A 297 -3.67 -17.72 -27.40
N GLU A 298 -3.81 -18.76 -28.23
CA GLU A 298 -3.87 -18.58 -29.70
C GLU A 298 -5.29 -18.25 -30.21
N SER A 299 -6.32 -18.67 -29.47
CA SER A 299 -7.74 -18.39 -29.79
C SER A 299 -8.63 -18.53 -28.55
N PHE A 300 -9.85 -18.01 -28.59
CA PHE A 300 -10.82 -18.25 -27.50
C PHE A 300 -11.21 -19.73 -27.40
N GLN A 301 -11.23 -20.44 -28.53
CA GLN A 301 -11.52 -21.87 -28.58
C GLN A 301 -10.39 -22.68 -27.92
N GLU A 302 -9.13 -22.34 -28.16
CA GLU A 302 -7.99 -22.96 -27.45
C GLU A 302 -8.01 -22.64 -25.95
N ASN A 303 -8.32 -21.40 -25.54
CA ASN A 303 -8.53 -21.06 -24.13
C ASN A 303 -9.61 -21.96 -23.49
N ALA A 304 -10.76 -22.12 -24.15
CA ALA A 304 -11.85 -22.95 -23.66
C ALA A 304 -11.45 -24.42 -23.52
N VAL A 305 -10.75 -25.00 -24.50
CA VAL A 305 -10.28 -26.39 -24.43
C VAL A 305 -9.20 -26.57 -23.38
N ALA A 306 -8.24 -25.64 -23.26
CA ALA A 306 -7.20 -25.70 -22.23
C ALA A 306 -7.81 -25.78 -20.82
N LEU A 307 -8.79 -24.92 -20.54
CA LEU A 307 -9.53 -24.91 -19.27
C LEU A 307 -10.39 -26.15 -19.07
N GLU A 308 -11.06 -26.64 -20.12
CA GLU A 308 -11.88 -27.86 -20.06
C GLU A 308 -11.04 -29.10 -19.75
N GLU A 309 -9.92 -29.28 -20.45
CA GLU A 309 -9.00 -30.41 -20.22
C GLU A 309 -8.33 -30.31 -18.84
N LEU A 310 -8.01 -29.09 -18.39
CA LEU A 310 -7.50 -28.88 -17.04
C LEU A 310 -8.54 -29.25 -15.98
N TYR A 311 -9.81 -28.88 -16.19
CA TYR A 311 -10.89 -29.25 -15.29
C TYR A 311 -11.08 -30.78 -15.24
N LYS A 312 -10.99 -31.49 -16.37
CA LYS A 312 -11.00 -32.97 -16.42
C LYS A 312 -9.81 -33.59 -15.68
N GLU A 313 -8.62 -33.00 -15.80
CA GLU A 313 -7.46 -33.42 -15.01
C GLU A 313 -7.72 -33.25 -13.50
N GLY A 314 -8.37 -32.16 -13.09
CA GLY A 314 -8.82 -31.97 -11.71
C GLY A 314 -9.78 -33.07 -11.23
N GLU A 315 -10.71 -33.50 -12.08
CA GLU A 315 -11.61 -34.63 -11.76
C GLU A 315 -10.86 -35.96 -11.62
N ARG A 316 -9.85 -36.20 -12.47
CA ARG A 316 -8.96 -37.38 -12.36
C ARG A 316 -8.16 -37.35 -11.05
N ARG A 317 -7.62 -36.18 -10.67
CA ARG A 317 -6.92 -35.99 -9.39
C ARG A 317 -7.86 -36.23 -8.21
N ALA A 318 -9.07 -35.70 -8.25
CA ALA A 318 -10.09 -35.93 -7.22
C ALA A 318 -10.44 -37.42 -7.07
N ALA A 319 -10.59 -38.14 -8.17
CA ALA A 319 -10.79 -39.59 -8.15
C ALA A 319 -9.60 -40.33 -7.50
N THR A 320 -8.37 -39.86 -7.73
CA THR A 320 -7.17 -40.40 -7.07
C THR A 320 -7.19 -40.14 -5.57
N LEU A 321 -7.50 -38.92 -5.12
CA LEU A 321 -7.63 -38.59 -3.70
C LEU A 321 -8.67 -39.48 -3.00
N LYS A 322 -9.82 -39.71 -3.67
CA LYS A 322 -10.87 -40.60 -3.18
C LYS A 322 -10.39 -42.04 -3.01
N ARG A 323 -9.59 -42.58 -3.94
CA ARG A 323 -9.01 -43.94 -3.85
C ARG A 323 -8.07 -44.09 -2.65
N TYR A 324 -7.33 -43.04 -2.31
CA TYR A 324 -6.41 -43.03 -1.17
C TYR A 324 -7.07 -42.58 0.15
N GLY A 325 -8.36 -42.20 0.13
CA GLY A 325 -9.08 -41.76 1.33
C GLY A 325 -8.60 -40.42 1.92
N VAL A 326 -7.95 -39.58 1.11
CA VAL A 326 -7.39 -38.29 1.54
C VAL A 326 -8.21 -37.12 1.01
N LYS A 327 -8.10 -35.95 1.65
CA LYS A 327 -8.91 -34.76 1.33
C LYS A 327 -8.20 -33.74 0.44
N LYS A 328 -6.87 -33.78 0.37
CA LYS A 328 -6.06 -32.83 -0.40
C LYS A 328 -4.75 -33.47 -0.86
N MET A 329 -4.16 -32.92 -1.92
CA MET A 329 -2.94 -33.48 -2.52
C MET A 329 -1.74 -33.59 -1.58
N SER A 330 -1.55 -32.65 -0.64
CA SER A 330 -0.46 -32.72 0.33
C SER A 330 -0.52 -33.93 1.27
N GLN A 331 -1.66 -34.62 1.35
CA GLN A 331 -1.84 -35.84 2.15
C GLN A 331 -1.53 -37.13 1.36
N LEU A 332 -1.33 -37.04 0.05
CA LEU A 332 -0.98 -38.21 -0.76
C LEU A 332 0.43 -38.73 -0.41
N PRO A 333 0.68 -40.04 -0.59
CA PRO A 333 2.02 -40.61 -0.59
C PRO A 333 2.98 -39.84 -1.52
N ALA A 334 4.25 -39.72 -1.14
CA ALA A 334 5.22 -38.87 -1.82
C ALA A 334 5.47 -39.28 -3.28
N ASP A 335 5.51 -40.58 -3.56
CA ASP A 335 5.63 -41.16 -4.90
C ASP A 335 4.44 -40.80 -5.80
N ILE A 336 3.22 -40.87 -5.27
CA ILE A 336 2.00 -40.47 -6.00
C ILE A 336 1.96 -38.96 -6.19
N ARG A 337 2.30 -38.19 -5.16
CA ARG A 337 2.35 -36.72 -5.22
C ARG A 337 3.39 -36.24 -6.25
N ALA A 338 4.51 -36.94 -6.41
CA ALA A 338 5.52 -36.62 -7.42
C ALA A 338 5.01 -36.77 -8.87
N THR A 339 3.86 -37.43 -9.09
CA THR A 339 3.22 -37.52 -10.42
C THR A 339 2.18 -36.43 -10.67
N MET A 340 1.87 -35.61 -9.66
CA MET A 340 0.86 -34.57 -9.72
C MET A 340 1.42 -33.30 -9.10
N HIS A 341 2.00 -32.45 -9.93
CA HIS A 341 2.49 -31.15 -9.51
C HIS A 341 1.32 -30.16 -9.33
N ASP A 342 1.48 -29.21 -8.40
CA ASP A 342 0.58 -28.07 -8.31
C ASP A 342 0.64 -27.28 -9.63
N VAL A 343 -0.48 -26.66 -10.02
CA VAL A 343 -0.62 -25.93 -11.28
C VAL A 343 -0.98 -24.48 -10.97
N LEU A 344 -0.11 -23.56 -11.38
CA LEU A 344 -0.43 -22.15 -11.46
C LEU A 344 -1.16 -21.87 -12.77
N ILE A 345 -2.36 -21.31 -12.66
CA ILE A 345 -3.22 -20.91 -13.77
C ILE A 345 -3.28 -19.40 -13.78
N VAL A 346 -2.58 -18.78 -14.73
CA VAL A 346 -2.63 -17.34 -14.95
C VAL A 346 -3.75 -17.06 -15.95
N VAL A 347 -4.71 -16.24 -15.52
CA VAL A 347 -5.80 -15.73 -16.36
C VAL A 347 -5.60 -14.23 -16.45
N ASP A 348 -4.99 -13.75 -17.53
CA ASP A 348 -4.87 -12.31 -17.77
C ASP A 348 -6.05 -11.75 -18.57
N GLU A 349 -6.29 -10.46 -18.37
CA GLU A 349 -7.34 -9.69 -19.03
C GLU A 349 -8.74 -10.34 -18.92
N LEU A 350 -9.13 -10.71 -17.69
CA LEU A 350 -10.43 -11.34 -17.41
C LEU A 350 -11.62 -10.62 -18.07
N THR A 351 -11.61 -9.27 -18.02
CA THR A 351 -12.67 -8.45 -18.64
C THR A 351 -12.79 -8.74 -20.14
N GLY A 352 -11.67 -8.83 -20.86
CA GLY A 352 -11.65 -9.15 -22.29
C GLY A 352 -12.08 -10.60 -22.58
N LEU A 353 -11.72 -11.54 -21.72
CA LEU A 353 -12.14 -12.95 -21.82
C LEU A 353 -13.65 -13.13 -21.62
N PHE A 354 -14.28 -12.29 -20.79
CA PHE A 354 -15.71 -12.42 -20.46
C PHE A 354 -16.63 -11.51 -21.30
N THR A 355 -16.07 -10.54 -22.02
CA THR A 355 -16.85 -9.62 -22.86
C THR A 355 -17.31 -10.34 -24.12
N MET A 356 -18.63 -10.46 -24.29
CA MET A 356 -19.24 -11.06 -25.48
C MET A 356 -19.23 -10.09 -26.67
N ASP A 357 -18.99 -10.61 -27.87
CA ASP A 357 -19.08 -9.86 -29.12
C ASP A 357 -20.55 -9.69 -29.54
N SER A 358 -20.84 -8.58 -30.21
CA SER A 358 -22.17 -8.37 -30.81
C SER A 358 -22.34 -9.26 -32.03
N VAL A 359 -23.32 -10.17 -31.99
CA VAL A 359 -23.66 -11.04 -33.12
C VAL A 359 -24.46 -10.23 -34.17
N PRO A 360 -24.00 -10.12 -35.44
CA PRO A 360 -24.71 -9.39 -36.48
C PRO A 360 -26.01 -10.09 -36.90
N ARG A 361 -27.12 -9.81 -36.22
CA ARG A 361 -28.43 -10.47 -36.43
C ARG A 361 -29.04 -10.30 -37.83
N ARG A 362 -28.53 -9.36 -38.64
CA ARG A 362 -28.98 -9.13 -40.02
C ARG A 362 -28.33 -10.09 -41.03
N LEU A 363 -27.24 -10.74 -40.66
CA LEU A 363 -26.58 -11.74 -41.50
C LEU A 363 -27.33 -13.07 -41.42
N ALA A 364 -27.27 -13.83 -42.52
CA ALA A 364 -27.83 -15.18 -42.58
C ALA A 364 -27.15 -16.09 -41.55
N ALA A 365 -27.81 -17.18 -41.14
CA ALA A 365 -27.29 -18.06 -40.09
C ALA A 365 -26.00 -18.78 -40.51
N ASP A 366 -25.85 -19.04 -41.81
CA ASP A 366 -24.69 -19.64 -42.47
C ASP A 366 -23.61 -18.61 -42.88
N ASP A 367 -23.81 -17.33 -42.55
CA ASP A 367 -22.81 -16.30 -42.83
C ASP A 367 -21.56 -16.51 -41.95
N PRO A 368 -20.35 -16.61 -42.53
CA PRO A 368 -19.13 -16.89 -41.80
C PRO A 368 -18.83 -15.91 -40.66
N LEU A 369 -19.14 -14.62 -40.82
CA LEU A 369 -18.92 -13.62 -39.77
C LEU A 369 -19.86 -13.83 -38.58
N ARG A 370 -21.08 -14.34 -38.85
CA ARG A 370 -22.03 -14.70 -37.80
C ARG A 370 -21.60 -15.97 -37.08
N ILE A 371 -21.20 -17.01 -37.83
CA ILE A 371 -20.69 -18.27 -37.27
C ILE A 371 -19.47 -18.00 -36.38
N GLU A 372 -18.52 -17.18 -36.84
CA GLU A 372 -17.33 -16.82 -36.07
C GLU A 372 -17.69 -16.09 -34.76
N ALA A 373 -18.60 -15.11 -34.81
CA ALA A 373 -19.05 -14.39 -33.62
C ALA A 373 -19.78 -15.31 -32.61
N GLU A 374 -20.64 -16.21 -33.11
CA GLU A 374 -21.36 -17.19 -32.28
C GLU A 374 -20.38 -18.20 -31.65
N SER A 375 -19.41 -18.71 -32.41
CA SER A 375 -18.35 -19.61 -31.92
C SER A 375 -17.49 -18.96 -30.85
N LYS A 376 -17.03 -17.71 -31.07
CA LYS A 376 -16.26 -16.96 -30.07
C LYS A 376 -17.06 -16.74 -28.79
N ASN A 377 -18.33 -16.37 -28.88
CA ASN A 377 -19.18 -16.18 -27.71
C ASN A 377 -19.42 -17.48 -26.94
N TYR A 378 -19.62 -18.60 -27.64
CA TYR A 378 -19.72 -19.91 -27.00
C TYR A 378 -18.41 -20.28 -26.28
N ALA A 379 -17.25 -20.05 -26.91
CA ALA A 379 -15.96 -20.27 -26.27
C ALA A 379 -15.78 -19.41 -25.00
N ARG A 380 -16.17 -18.12 -25.02
CA ARG A 380 -16.15 -17.24 -23.85
C ARG A 380 -17.06 -17.72 -22.71
N GLU A 381 -18.22 -18.26 -23.04
CA GLU A 381 -19.12 -18.88 -22.04
C GLU A 381 -18.46 -20.07 -21.35
N LEU A 382 -17.77 -20.93 -22.12
CA LEU A 382 -17.01 -22.05 -21.57
C LEU A 382 -15.83 -21.59 -20.72
N ILE A 383 -15.05 -20.60 -21.19
CA ILE A 383 -13.94 -19.99 -20.43
C ILE A 383 -14.43 -19.52 -19.06
N ARG A 384 -15.52 -18.73 -19.05
CA ARG A 384 -16.13 -18.26 -17.80
C ARG A 384 -16.57 -19.41 -16.91
N THR A 385 -17.26 -20.40 -17.48
CA THR A 385 -17.76 -21.55 -16.73
C THR A 385 -16.62 -22.32 -16.06
N PHE A 386 -15.56 -22.64 -16.80
CA PHE A 386 -14.46 -23.42 -16.24
C PHE A 386 -13.60 -22.65 -15.26
N ILE A 387 -13.38 -21.34 -15.46
CA ILE A 387 -12.71 -20.50 -14.45
C ILE A 387 -13.51 -20.50 -13.14
N GLU A 388 -14.83 -20.28 -13.20
CA GLU A 388 -15.70 -20.26 -12.02
C GLU A 388 -15.74 -21.63 -11.32
N LYS A 389 -15.83 -22.73 -12.08
CA LYS A 389 -15.82 -24.09 -11.54
C LYS A 389 -14.48 -24.48 -10.93
N ILE A 390 -13.36 -24.20 -11.60
CA ILE A 390 -12.04 -24.49 -11.05
C ILE A 390 -11.84 -23.74 -9.72
N ALA A 391 -12.21 -22.46 -9.67
CA ALA A 391 -12.10 -21.64 -8.47
C ALA A 391 -12.95 -22.18 -7.30
N ALA A 392 -14.17 -22.64 -7.58
CA ALA A 392 -15.09 -23.12 -6.56
C ALA A 392 -14.80 -24.57 -6.12
N GLU A 393 -14.42 -25.43 -7.06
CA GLU A 393 -14.47 -26.89 -6.88
C GLU A 393 -13.08 -27.53 -6.80
N GLN A 394 -12.02 -26.94 -7.37
CA GLN A 394 -10.76 -27.66 -7.63
C GLN A 394 -9.54 -27.18 -6.83
N ARG A 395 -9.72 -26.34 -5.81
CA ARG A 395 -8.62 -25.91 -4.92
C ARG A 395 -7.88 -27.06 -4.20
N PHE A 396 -8.54 -28.20 -3.96
CA PHE A 396 -7.96 -29.31 -3.19
C PHE A 396 -7.09 -30.26 -4.03
N VAL A 397 -7.13 -30.09 -5.37
CA VAL A 397 -6.34 -30.86 -6.35
C VAL A 397 -5.12 -30.09 -6.86
N GLY A 398 -4.63 -29.12 -6.07
CA GLY A 398 -3.39 -28.40 -6.35
C GLY A 398 -3.48 -27.38 -7.49
N PHE A 399 -4.68 -26.87 -7.77
CA PHE A 399 -4.86 -25.80 -8.76
C PHE A 399 -4.91 -24.43 -8.07
N HIS A 400 -4.18 -23.47 -8.63
CA HIS A 400 -4.03 -22.12 -8.08
C HIS A 400 -4.27 -21.09 -9.19
N LEU A 401 -5.33 -20.29 -9.06
CA LEU A 401 -5.72 -19.29 -10.04
C LEU A 401 -5.16 -17.93 -9.64
N VAL A 402 -4.53 -17.25 -10.60
CA VAL A 402 -4.21 -15.83 -10.53
C VAL A 402 -5.00 -15.15 -11.63
N VAL A 403 -6.07 -14.47 -11.24
CA VAL A 403 -6.96 -13.78 -12.16
C VAL A 403 -6.63 -12.30 -12.15
N SER A 404 -6.14 -11.80 -13.27
CA SER A 404 -5.75 -10.40 -13.43
C SER A 404 -6.63 -9.63 -14.40
N SER A 405 -6.85 -8.35 -14.08
CA SER A 405 -7.67 -7.44 -14.89
C SER A 405 -7.19 -6.01 -14.73
N GLN A 406 -7.25 -5.22 -15.80
CA GLN A 406 -7.17 -3.78 -15.67
C GLN A 406 -8.45 -3.26 -15.02
N VAL A 407 -8.32 -2.41 -14.01
CA VAL A 407 -9.46 -1.84 -13.29
C VAL A 407 -9.83 -0.52 -13.96
N ALA A 408 -10.82 -0.59 -14.86
CA ALA A 408 -11.41 0.58 -15.51
C ALA A 408 -12.50 1.23 -14.63
N THR A 409 -13.17 2.26 -15.16
CA THR A 409 -14.40 2.83 -14.57
C THR A 409 -15.61 1.90 -14.67
N VAL A 410 -15.46 0.66 -15.14
CA VAL A 410 -16.55 -0.34 -15.25
C VAL A 410 -16.16 -1.57 -14.42
N ASP A 411 -17.14 -2.39 -14.04
CA ASP A 411 -16.94 -3.62 -13.25
C ASP A 411 -15.87 -4.52 -13.89
N THR A 412 -15.04 -5.18 -13.08
CA THR A 412 -13.86 -5.99 -13.49
C THR A 412 -14.20 -7.28 -14.25
N GLY A 413 -15.45 -7.43 -14.69
CA GLY A 413 -15.99 -8.65 -15.32
C GLY A 413 -16.17 -9.83 -14.36
N ALA A 414 -15.45 -9.87 -13.23
CA ALA A 414 -15.53 -10.95 -12.25
C ALA A 414 -16.89 -10.98 -11.54
N SER A 415 -17.59 -12.12 -11.63
CA SER A 415 -18.83 -12.35 -10.89
C SER A 415 -18.61 -12.35 -9.37
N VAL A 416 -19.64 -12.04 -8.59
CA VAL A 416 -19.58 -12.12 -7.11
C VAL A 416 -19.17 -13.52 -6.64
N ALA A 417 -19.65 -14.56 -7.33
CA ALA A 417 -19.30 -15.95 -7.06
C ALA A 417 -17.79 -16.20 -7.28
N LEU A 418 -17.22 -15.72 -8.39
CA LEU A 418 -15.79 -15.82 -8.63
C LEU A 418 -15.00 -15.06 -7.57
N ARG A 419 -15.36 -13.80 -7.28
CA ARG A 419 -14.65 -12.95 -6.30
C ARG A 419 -14.60 -13.57 -4.90
N THR A 420 -15.63 -14.31 -4.49
CA THR A 420 -15.69 -15.01 -3.20
C THR A 420 -14.68 -16.17 -3.12
N ASN A 421 -14.35 -16.77 -4.27
CA ASN A 421 -13.35 -17.83 -4.37
C ASN A 421 -11.93 -17.30 -4.66
N LEU A 422 -11.74 -15.98 -4.73
CA LEU A 422 -10.43 -15.32 -4.91
C LEU A 422 -10.04 -14.49 -3.67
N PRO A 423 -9.64 -15.16 -2.57
CA PRO A 423 -9.42 -14.53 -1.27
C PRO A 423 -8.14 -13.70 -1.17
N HIS A 424 -7.09 -14.02 -1.94
CA HIS A 424 -5.95 -13.11 -2.05
C HIS A 424 -6.31 -11.98 -3.00
N LYS A 425 -6.16 -10.73 -2.56
CA LYS A 425 -6.52 -9.55 -3.34
C LYS A 425 -5.39 -8.55 -3.34
N ALA A 426 -5.02 -8.07 -4.51
CA ALA A 426 -4.08 -6.97 -4.65
C ALA A 426 -4.55 -6.01 -5.74
N LEU A 427 -4.31 -4.72 -5.52
CA LEU A 427 -4.59 -3.65 -6.47
C LEU A 427 -3.34 -2.80 -6.65
N LEU A 428 -2.72 -2.88 -7.83
CA LEU A 428 -1.59 -2.05 -8.21
C LEU A 428 -2.02 -0.71 -8.82
N GLY A 429 -1.25 0.33 -8.50
CA GLY A 429 -1.57 1.71 -8.83
C GLY A 429 -1.65 2.59 -7.60
N SER A 430 -0.62 3.40 -7.36
CA SER A 430 -0.56 4.37 -6.26
C SER A 430 -1.78 5.30 -6.22
N ASN A 431 -2.30 5.67 -7.40
CA ASN A 431 -3.42 6.60 -7.58
C ASN A 431 -4.76 5.90 -7.89
N ALA A 432 -4.92 4.63 -7.49
CA ALA A 432 -6.18 3.92 -7.68
C ALA A 432 -7.34 4.64 -6.96
N SER A 433 -8.45 4.84 -7.67
CA SER A 433 -9.65 5.49 -7.12
C SER A 433 -10.35 4.62 -6.08
N ASP A 434 -11.23 5.21 -5.26
CA ASP A 434 -12.06 4.44 -4.33
C ASP A 434 -12.97 3.44 -5.03
N ARG A 435 -13.38 3.73 -6.28
CA ARG A 435 -14.13 2.77 -7.09
C ARG A 435 -13.26 1.58 -7.49
N ASN A 436 -12.01 1.83 -7.90
CA ASN A 436 -11.08 0.76 -8.23
C ASN A 436 -10.83 -0.15 -7.02
N ARG A 437 -10.70 0.46 -5.83
CA ARG A 437 -10.56 -0.25 -4.55
C ARG A 437 -11.79 -1.12 -4.24
N ARG A 438 -13.02 -0.64 -4.46
CA ARG A 438 -14.28 -1.41 -4.31
C ARG A 438 -14.38 -2.63 -5.22
N ASN A 439 -13.85 -2.52 -6.43
CA ASN A 439 -13.94 -3.58 -7.42
C ASN A 439 -13.02 -4.76 -7.09
N ILE A 440 -11.92 -4.53 -6.34
CA ILE A 440 -10.96 -5.57 -5.98
C ILE A 440 -11.17 -6.05 -4.55
N HIS A 441 -10.93 -5.18 -3.57
CA HIS A 441 -10.87 -5.52 -2.14
C HIS A 441 -12.23 -5.90 -1.56
N SER A 442 -12.22 -6.74 -0.52
CA SER A 442 -13.44 -7.19 0.14
C SER A 442 -13.94 -6.16 1.16
N ASP A 443 -13.01 -5.63 1.95
CA ASP A 443 -13.27 -4.61 2.98
C ASP A 443 -12.38 -3.39 2.79
N ILE A 444 -13.00 -2.30 2.34
CA ILE A 444 -12.31 -1.05 2.05
C ILE A 444 -12.05 -0.23 3.30
N SER A 445 -12.80 -0.47 4.36
CA SER A 445 -12.58 0.21 5.63
C SER A 445 -11.30 -0.28 6.31
N ALA A 446 -10.91 -1.54 6.06
CA ALA A 446 -9.68 -2.14 6.58
C ALA A 446 -8.46 -1.96 5.66
N ILE A 447 -8.65 -1.73 4.35
CA ILE A 447 -7.52 -1.56 3.42
C ILE A 447 -6.90 -0.15 3.53
N PRO A 448 -5.60 -0.01 3.84
CA PRO A 448 -4.97 1.31 3.93
C PRO A 448 -4.94 2.02 2.58
N VAL A 449 -4.74 3.34 2.62
CA VAL A 449 -4.56 4.18 1.44
C VAL A 449 -3.06 4.40 1.22
N VAL A 450 -2.61 4.40 -0.03
CA VAL A 450 -1.22 4.77 -0.34
C VAL A 450 -0.97 6.22 0.10
N PRO A 451 0.05 6.48 0.95
CA PRO A 451 0.34 7.82 1.46
C PRO A 451 0.62 8.84 0.35
N ALA A 452 0.26 10.10 0.60
CA ALA A 452 0.39 11.18 -0.39
C ALA A 452 1.84 11.42 -0.83
N HIS A 453 2.82 11.32 0.08
CA HIS A 453 4.24 11.49 -0.26
C HIS A 453 4.76 10.39 -1.18
N ILE A 454 4.20 9.17 -1.10
CA ILE A 454 4.51 8.09 -2.05
C ILE A 454 3.78 8.31 -3.37
N LYS A 455 2.49 8.65 -3.34
CA LYS A 455 1.68 8.91 -4.55
C LYS A 455 2.27 10.00 -5.44
N ASN A 456 2.81 11.05 -4.81
CA ASN A 456 3.34 12.22 -5.50
C ASN A 456 4.81 12.07 -5.90
N ASP A 457 5.47 10.98 -5.51
CA ASP A 457 6.83 10.66 -5.93
C ASP A 457 6.81 9.69 -7.14
N PRO A 458 7.11 10.16 -8.35
CA PRO A 458 7.07 9.32 -9.55
C PRO A 458 8.11 8.20 -9.54
N LYS A 459 9.23 8.33 -8.81
CA LYS A 459 10.25 7.27 -8.71
C LYS A 459 9.80 6.16 -7.77
N VAL A 460 9.13 6.53 -6.68
CA VAL A 460 8.71 5.57 -5.66
C VAL A 460 7.37 4.92 -6.02
N SER A 461 6.42 5.67 -6.60
CA SER A 461 5.03 5.25 -6.80
C SER A 461 4.81 4.09 -7.78
N GLN A 462 5.74 3.84 -8.70
CA GLN A 462 5.61 2.75 -9.67
C GLN A 462 5.72 1.38 -8.97
N GLY A 463 4.84 0.44 -9.31
CA GLY A 463 4.76 -0.86 -8.65
C GLY A 463 4.16 -0.83 -7.24
N VAL A 464 3.71 0.34 -6.76
CA VAL A 464 3.04 0.48 -5.46
C VAL A 464 1.55 0.19 -5.59
N GLY A 465 1.02 -0.52 -4.60
CA GLY A 465 -0.38 -0.85 -4.51
C GLY A 465 -0.83 -1.17 -3.10
N THR A 466 -1.96 -1.84 -3.01
CA THR A 466 -2.56 -2.30 -1.76
C THR A 466 -2.86 -3.79 -1.85
N ALA A 467 -2.68 -4.52 -0.75
CA ALA A 467 -2.90 -5.95 -0.68
C ALA A 467 -3.72 -6.34 0.57
N GLU A 468 -4.59 -7.31 0.36
CA GLU A 468 -5.41 -8.02 1.34
C GLU A 468 -5.19 -9.51 1.07
N PHE A 469 -4.19 -10.10 1.73
CA PHE A 469 -3.86 -11.52 1.57
C PHE A 469 -4.42 -12.33 2.74
N ALA A 470 -4.97 -13.51 2.43
CA ALA A 470 -5.52 -14.40 3.45
C ALA A 470 -4.47 -14.72 4.52
N GLY A 471 -4.84 -14.53 5.79
CA GLY A 471 -3.95 -14.75 6.93
C GLY A 471 -2.96 -13.63 7.22
N GLN A 472 -3.02 -12.49 6.50
CA GLN A 472 -2.13 -11.35 6.70
C GLN A 472 -2.93 -10.04 6.88
N ALA A 473 -2.38 -9.09 7.63
CA ALA A 473 -3.00 -7.78 7.76
C ALA A 473 -2.98 -7.03 6.42
N ALA A 474 -4.02 -6.25 6.12
CA ALA A 474 -4.03 -5.41 4.92
C ALA A 474 -2.85 -4.41 4.92
N CYS A 475 -2.29 -4.11 3.75
CA CYS A 475 -1.13 -3.21 3.64
C CYS A 475 -1.04 -2.42 2.34
N VAL A 476 -0.26 -1.35 2.40
CA VAL A 476 0.39 -0.76 1.23
C VAL A 476 1.67 -1.55 0.97
N PHE A 477 1.94 -1.89 -0.29
CA PHE A 477 3.15 -2.63 -0.66
C PHE A 477 3.72 -2.11 -1.98
N LYS A 478 5.00 -2.40 -2.23
CA LYS A 478 5.65 -2.20 -3.53
C LYS A 478 6.13 -3.55 -4.05
N SER A 479 5.69 -3.90 -5.26
CA SER A 479 6.08 -5.13 -5.94
C SER A 479 7.59 -5.15 -6.17
N PHE A 480 8.18 -6.34 -6.10
CA PHE A 480 9.52 -6.56 -6.65
C PHE A 480 9.52 -6.34 -8.17
N TYR A 481 10.69 -6.00 -8.68
CA TYR A 481 10.97 -5.76 -10.09
C TYR A 481 12.12 -6.63 -10.57
N ALA A 482 11.93 -7.27 -11.71
CA ALA A 482 12.95 -7.89 -12.53
C ALA A 482 12.44 -7.92 -13.97
N GLU A 483 13.35 -7.89 -14.94
CA GLU A 483 13.00 -8.19 -16.33
C GLU A 483 12.66 -9.67 -16.48
N GLU A 484 11.91 -10.03 -17.52
CA GLU A 484 11.56 -11.44 -17.79
C GLU A 484 12.79 -12.32 -18.01
N ASP A 485 13.76 -11.83 -18.78
CA ASP A 485 15.02 -12.53 -19.04
C ASP A 485 15.80 -12.77 -17.73
N GLU A 486 15.84 -11.77 -16.83
CA GLU A 486 16.48 -11.91 -15.51
C GLU A 486 15.79 -13.04 -14.70
N LEU A 487 14.45 -13.08 -14.69
CA LEU A 487 13.71 -14.13 -13.98
C LEU A 487 13.95 -15.52 -14.60
N ILE A 488 13.97 -15.62 -15.93
CA ILE A 488 14.21 -16.87 -16.67
C ILE A 488 15.63 -17.38 -16.42
N GLU A 489 16.64 -16.51 -16.42
CA GLU A 489 18.02 -16.87 -16.08
C GLU A 489 18.14 -17.42 -14.65
N LEU A 490 17.44 -16.82 -13.70
CA LEU A 490 17.41 -17.32 -12.33
C LEU A 490 16.75 -18.70 -12.24
N LEU A 491 15.67 -18.95 -12.99
CA LEU A 491 15.02 -20.26 -13.07
C LEU A 491 15.94 -21.32 -13.67
N HIS A 492 16.64 -21.00 -14.76
CA HIS A 492 17.64 -21.90 -15.35
C HIS A 492 18.78 -22.20 -14.38
N THR A 493 19.25 -21.21 -13.62
CA THR A 493 20.27 -21.40 -12.57
C THR A 493 19.77 -22.33 -11.46
N ARG A 494 18.47 -22.33 -11.18
CA ARG A 494 17.80 -23.26 -10.25
C ARG A 494 17.47 -24.63 -10.87
N GLY A 495 17.82 -24.86 -12.14
CA GLY A 495 17.63 -26.13 -12.85
C GLY A 495 16.20 -26.35 -13.38
N VAL A 496 15.36 -25.31 -13.42
CA VAL A 496 14.04 -25.37 -14.06
C VAL A 496 14.25 -25.47 -15.57
N LYS A 497 13.62 -26.45 -16.21
CA LYS A 497 13.79 -26.72 -17.64
C LYS A 497 12.71 -26.01 -18.45
N SER A 498 13.12 -25.42 -19.56
CA SER A 498 12.25 -24.89 -20.62
C SER A 498 12.26 -25.82 -21.83
N LEU A 499 11.20 -25.74 -22.63
CA LEU A 499 11.10 -26.43 -23.91
C LEU A 499 11.88 -25.68 -25.00
N PRO A 500 12.54 -26.39 -25.91
CA PRO A 500 13.15 -25.74 -27.07
C PRO A 500 12.07 -25.21 -28.02
N PRO A 501 12.37 -24.18 -28.85
CA PRO A 501 11.43 -23.60 -29.82
C PRO A 501 10.72 -24.63 -30.71
N THR A 502 11.41 -25.71 -31.08
CA THR A 502 10.86 -26.79 -31.93
C THR A 502 9.75 -27.61 -31.26
N GLN A 503 9.57 -27.49 -29.95
CA GLN A 503 8.58 -28.25 -29.17
C GLN A 503 7.45 -27.39 -28.63
N LEU A 504 7.42 -26.07 -28.90
CA LEU A 504 6.41 -25.17 -28.33
C LEU A 504 4.97 -25.50 -28.77
N ASN A 505 4.79 -26.16 -29.90
CA ASN A 505 3.45 -26.60 -30.31
C ASN A 505 2.81 -27.59 -29.33
N GLN A 506 3.60 -28.32 -28.53
CA GLN A 506 3.05 -29.25 -27.54
C GLN A 506 2.41 -28.54 -26.35
N THR A 507 2.71 -27.25 -26.14
CA THR A 507 2.09 -26.46 -25.05
C THR A 507 0.65 -26.10 -25.38
N ARG A 508 0.27 -26.09 -26.67
CA ARG A 508 -1.09 -25.82 -27.12
C ARG A 508 -2.01 -27.01 -26.85
N PRO A 509 -3.33 -26.77 -26.68
CA PRO A 509 -4.32 -27.84 -26.70
C PRO A 509 -4.22 -28.69 -27.96
N ASP A 510 -4.56 -29.98 -27.85
CA ASP A 510 -4.57 -30.89 -28.99
C ASP A 510 -5.54 -30.36 -30.07
N PRO A 511 -5.06 -30.06 -31.30
CA PRO A 511 -5.90 -29.52 -32.36
C PRO A 511 -7.12 -30.39 -32.68
N MET A 512 -7.03 -31.72 -32.51
CA MET A 512 -8.14 -32.63 -32.75
C MET A 512 -9.23 -32.51 -31.68
N ILE A 513 -8.86 -32.21 -30.43
CA ILE A 513 -9.83 -31.92 -29.37
C ILE A 513 -10.51 -30.57 -29.64
N VAL A 514 -9.75 -29.56 -30.06
CA VAL A 514 -10.28 -28.24 -30.45
C VAL A 514 -11.27 -28.37 -31.60
N GLN A 515 -10.89 -29.06 -32.68
CA GLN A 515 -11.76 -29.30 -33.83
C GLN A 515 -13.03 -30.08 -33.45
N LYS A 516 -12.90 -31.08 -32.56
CA LYS A 516 -14.07 -31.84 -32.08
C LYS A 516 -15.01 -30.98 -31.24
N ARG A 517 -14.47 -30.03 -30.46
CA ARG A 517 -15.26 -29.15 -29.59
C ARG A 517 -15.91 -28.01 -30.37
N PHE A 518 -15.25 -27.52 -31.41
CA PHE A 518 -15.65 -26.41 -32.27
C PHE A 518 -15.54 -26.82 -33.75
N PRO A 519 -16.44 -27.71 -34.24
CA PRO A 519 -16.37 -28.22 -35.62
C PRO A 519 -16.50 -27.11 -36.68
N GLU A 520 -17.20 -26.02 -36.36
CA GLU A 520 -17.41 -24.86 -37.22
C GLU A 520 -16.11 -24.11 -37.57
N LEU A 521 -15.02 -24.32 -36.83
CA LEU A 521 -13.71 -23.73 -37.15
C LEU A 521 -13.18 -24.18 -38.52
N ALA A 522 -13.56 -25.39 -38.98
CA ALA A 522 -13.18 -25.86 -40.30
C ALA A 522 -13.80 -25.00 -41.42
N GLU A 523 -15.07 -24.62 -41.26
CA GLU A 523 -15.81 -23.77 -42.20
C GLU A 523 -15.25 -22.33 -42.19
N ILE A 524 -14.97 -21.78 -41.00
CA ILE A 524 -14.35 -20.46 -40.83
C ILE A 524 -12.97 -20.42 -41.51
N ALA A 525 -12.14 -21.43 -41.26
CA ALA A 525 -10.79 -21.50 -41.85
C ALA A 525 -10.83 -21.67 -43.37
N GLN A 526 -11.78 -22.43 -43.90
CA GLN A 526 -11.97 -22.56 -45.35
C GLN A 526 -12.38 -21.21 -45.96
N HIS A 527 -13.34 -20.52 -45.36
CA HIS A 527 -13.79 -19.22 -45.85
C HIS A 527 -12.68 -18.16 -45.81
N ALA A 528 -11.87 -18.13 -44.76
CA ALA A 528 -10.71 -17.24 -44.66
C ALA A 528 -9.70 -17.48 -45.80
N ARG A 529 -9.43 -18.75 -46.14
CA ARG A 529 -8.56 -19.10 -47.28
C ARG A 529 -9.16 -18.71 -48.62
N GLU A 530 -10.48 -18.83 -48.77
CA GLU A 530 -11.18 -18.40 -49.98
C GLU A 530 -11.05 -16.88 -50.16
N LEU A 531 -11.27 -16.09 -49.10
CA LEU A 531 -11.07 -14.63 -49.08
C LEU A 531 -9.61 -14.24 -49.40
N GLU A 532 -8.63 -14.90 -48.80
CA GLU A 532 -7.20 -14.67 -49.11
C GLU A 532 -6.85 -15.03 -50.56
N ALA A 533 -7.47 -16.08 -51.11
CA ALA A 533 -7.29 -16.49 -52.49
C ALA A 533 -7.95 -15.51 -53.49
N THR A 534 -8.93 -14.71 -53.08
CA THR A 534 -9.70 -13.88 -54.02
C THR A 534 -9.14 -12.50 -54.32
N ASP A 535 -8.11 -12.00 -53.63
CA ASP A 535 -7.83 -10.54 -53.70
C ASP A 535 -6.37 -10.07 -53.86
N TYR A 536 -5.41 -10.95 -54.22
CA TYR A 536 -4.05 -10.49 -54.59
C TYR A 536 -3.58 -10.94 -55.98
N ALA A 537 -4.00 -12.11 -56.47
CA ALA A 537 -3.53 -12.61 -57.76
C ALA A 537 -4.32 -12.03 -58.95
N ALA A 538 -5.62 -11.75 -58.79
CA ALA A 538 -6.47 -11.31 -59.89
C ALA A 538 -6.46 -9.78 -60.12
N ALA A 539 -6.28 -8.99 -59.05
CA ALA A 539 -6.26 -7.53 -59.12
C ALA A 539 -4.92 -6.94 -59.62
N ASP A 540 -3.76 -7.53 -59.27
CA ASP A 540 -2.44 -7.07 -59.74
C ASP A 540 -2.13 -7.53 -61.18
N ALA A 541 -2.78 -8.61 -61.67
CA ALA A 541 -2.53 -9.14 -63.02
C ALA A 541 -3.06 -8.26 -64.16
N ASN A 542 -4.05 -7.39 -63.89
CA ASN A 542 -4.71 -6.55 -64.89
C ASN A 542 -4.60 -5.04 -64.63
N ARG A 543 -3.86 -4.61 -63.60
CA ARG A 543 -3.60 -3.17 -63.42
C ARG A 543 -2.53 -2.71 -64.43
N PRO A 544 -2.74 -1.58 -65.13
CA PRO A 544 -1.68 -1.02 -65.96
C PRO A 544 -0.50 -0.66 -65.06
N LEU A 545 0.68 -1.21 -65.37
CA LEU A 545 1.90 -0.96 -64.61
C LEU A 545 2.29 0.51 -64.73
N GLU A 546 2.65 1.12 -63.60
CA GLU A 546 3.14 2.49 -63.57
C GLU A 546 4.57 2.56 -64.13
N ALA A 547 4.99 3.73 -64.61
CA ALA A 547 6.30 3.87 -65.29
C ALA A 547 7.50 3.45 -64.42
N TRP A 548 7.40 3.60 -63.10
CA TRP A 548 8.44 3.16 -62.15
C TRP A 548 8.47 1.64 -61.94
N GLU A 549 7.40 0.92 -62.33
CA GLU A 549 7.30 -0.54 -62.24
C GLU A 549 7.89 -1.25 -63.47
N ILE A 550 8.32 -0.48 -64.47
CA ILE A 550 8.86 -0.99 -65.73
C ILE A 550 10.36 -0.68 -65.76
N ASP A 551 11.15 -1.68 -66.09
CA ASP A 551 12.58 -1.53 -66.29
C ASP A 551 12.84 -0.61 -67.50
N PRO A 552 13.54 0.52 -67.32
CA PRO A 552 13.70 1.52 -68.38
C PRO A 552 14.62 1.07 -69.53
N GLU A 553 15.45 0.06 -69.33
CA GLU A 553 16.36 -0.47 -70.36
C GLU A 553 15.71 -1.60 -71.16
N THR A 554 14.92 -2.44 -70.50
CA THR A 554 14.36 -3.67 -71.10
C THR A 554 12.86 -3.58 -71.41
N GLY A 555 12.15 -2.58 -70.89
CA GLY A 555 10.72 -2.38 -71.08
C GLY A 555 9.84 -3.46 -70.43
N LYS A 556 10.40 -4.29 -69.55
CA LYS A 556 9.71 -5.39 -68.86
C LYS A 556 9.34 -5.00 -67.42
N PRO A 557 8.30 -5.63 -66.83
CA PRO A 557 7.95 -5.39 -65.43
C PRO A 557 9.09 -5.76 -64.48
N LEU A 558 9.41 -4.88 -63.53
CA LEU A 558 10.34 -5.16 -62.45
C LEU A 558 9.75 -6.24 -61.54
N THR A 559 10.58 -7.17 -61.06
CA THR A 559 10.16 -8.24 -60.14
C THR A 559 11.06 -8.30 -58.91
N GLY A 560 10.55 -8.89 -57.83
CA GLY A 560 11.30 -9.13 -56.59
C GLY A 560 11.95 -7.86 -56.01
N PHE A 561 13.24 -7.96 -55.70
CA PHE A 561 14.00 -6.90 -55.03
C PHE A 561 14.09 -5.60 -55.84
N ALA A 562 14.09 -5.68 -57.18
CA ALA A 562 14.14 -4.51 -58.05
C ALA A 562 12.85 -3.68 -57.99
N ARG A 563 11.67 -4.34 -57.97
CA ARG A 563 10.36 -3.67 -57.81
C ARG A 563 10.26 -3.00 -56.44
N ALA A 564 10.72 -3.67 -55.38
CA ALA A 564 10.70 -3.12 -54.03
C ALA A 564 11.58 -1.87 -53.87
N ASN A 565 12.75 -1.83 -54.51
CA ASN A 565 13.61 -0.65 -54.49
C ASN A 565 13.04 0.50 -55.32
N ALA A 566 12.47 0.21 -56.49
CA ALA A 566 11.80 1.22 -57.31
C ALA A 566 10.59 1.84 -56.58
N ALA A 567 9.78 1.04 -55.88
CA ALA A 567 8.67 1.51 -55.06
C ALA A 567 9.15 2.46 -53.95
N ARG A 568 10.25 2.11 -53.25
CA ARG A 568 10.83 2.97 -52.21
C ARG A 568 11.35 4.29 -52.77
N ALA A 569 11.99 4.26 -53.94
CA ALA A 569 12.46 5.47 -54.62
C ALA A 569 11.28 6.37 -55.03
N GLU A 570 10.19 5.78 -55.52
CA GLU A 570 8.99 6.50 -55.93
C GLU A 570 8.26 7.14 -54.76
N VAL A 571 8.07 6.41 -53.65
CA VAL A 571 7.50 6.96 -52.42
C VAL A 571 8.33 8.15 -51.90
N THR A 572 9.66 8.04 -51.97
CA THR A 572 10.56 9.14 -51.58
C THR A 572 10.44 10.33 -52.54
N ARG A 573 10.27 10.09 -53.83
CA ARG A 573 10.07 11.13 -54.86
C ARG A 573 8.76 11.89 -54.66
N VAL A 574 7.67 11.17 -54.42
CA VAL A 574 6.34 11.74 -54.16
C VAL A 574 6.33 12.54 -52.86
N ALA A 575 6.97 12.03 -51.79
CA ALA A 575 7.10 12.75 -50.54
C ALA A 575 7.85 14.09 -50.69
N LYS A 576 8.92 14.13 -51.50
CA LYS A 576 9.65 15.37 -51.81
C LYS A 576 8.88 16.37 -52.67
N GLN A 577 7.92 15.90 -53.47
CA GLN A 577 7.05 16.79 -54.28
C GLN A 577 5.86 17.34 -53.47
N ALA A 578 5.55 16.73 -52.33
CA ALA A 578 4.48 17.15 -51.43
C ALA A 578 4.92 18.16 -50.35
N GLU A 579 6.21 18.50 -50.25
CA GLU A 579 6.69 19.57 -49.37
C GLU A 579 6.30 20.95 -49.94
N PRO A 580 5.54 21.79 -49.21
CA PRO A 580 5.22 23.14 -49.66
C PRO A 580 6.49 24.00 -49.67
N ALA A 581 6.66 24.81 -50.73
CA ALA A 581 7.80 25.71 -50.87
C ALA A 581 7.93 26.64 -49.64
N PRO A 582 9.14 26.87 -49.10
CA PRO A 582 9.31 27.71 -47.93
C PRO A 582 9.08 29.18 -48.31
N GLY A 583 7.93 29.72 -47.91
CA GLY A 583 7.60 31.14 -48.07
C GLY A 583 6.23 31.43 -48.69
N MET A 584 5.15 30.95 -48.07
CA MET A 584 3.84 31.60 -48.06
C MET A 584 3.21 31.47 -46.68
#